data_AF-A0A975SWC9-F1
#
_entry.id   AF-A0A975SWC9-F1
#
_cell.length_a   1.000
_cell.length_b   1.000
_cell.length_c   1.000
_cell.angle_alpha   90.00
_cell.angle_beta   90.00
_cell.angle_gamma   90.00
#
_symmetry.space_group_name_H-M   'P 1'
#
loop_
_entity.id
_entity.type
_entity.pdbx_description
1 polymer ?
#
loop_
_entity_poly.entity_id
_entity_poly.type
_entity_poly.pdbx_seq_one_letter_code
_entity_poly.pdbx_strand_id
1 'polypeptide(L)'
;MSTQMSPGAETIEDRRTLPTDDGDHERFSHYVEKDKLTEAMVMGTPVVALCGKTWVPSRDPEKYPVCPECKDAWENLRKDDEE
;
A
#
# COMPACT_ATOMS: atom_id res chain seq x y z
N MET A 1 24.06 38.46 -37.71
CA MET A 1 23.80 38.89 -36.33
C MET A 1 22.77 37.91 -35.77
N SER A 2 23.17 36.70 -35.38
CA SER A 2 23.69 36.36 -34.04
C SER A 2 22.76 36.84 -32.93
N THR A 3 21.83 35.98 -32.52
CA THR A 3 21.44 35.86 -31.11
C THR A 3 21.30 34.39 -30.79
N GLN A 4 22.30 33.88 -30.09
CA GLN A 4 22.25 32.65 -29.31
C GLN A 4 21.28 32.88 -28.14
N MET A 5 20.41 31.92 -27.87
CA MET A 5 19.67 31.79 -26.61
C MET A 5 19.73 30.33 -26.18
N SER A 6 20.12 30.16 -24.93
CA SER A 6 20.65 28.98 -24.25
C SER A 6 19.63 27.84 -24.06
N PRO A 7 20.06 26.56 -23.94
CA PRO A 7 19.23 25.51 -23.39
C PRO A 7 19.25 25.64 -21.87
N GLY A 8 18.17 26.14 -21.29
CA GLY A 8 18.08 26.37 -19.85
C GLY A 8 16.68 26.08 -19.35
N ALA A 9 16.38 24.80 -19.17
CA ALA A 9 15.41 24.27 -18.22
C ALA A 9 15.21 22.78 -18.52
N GLU A 10 16.18 21.95 -18.13
CA GLU A 10 15.87 20.58 -17.77
C GLU A 10 15.04 20.64 -16.49
N THR A 11 13.72 20.73 -16.64
CA THR A 11 12.80 20.50 -15.54
C THR A 11 13.02 19.05 -15.13
N ILE A 12 13.75 18.86 -14.05
CA ILE A 12 13.87 17.57 -13.38
C ILE A 12 12.44 17.24 -12.98
N GLU A 13 11.76 16.41 -13.79
CA GLU A 13 10.54 15.78 -13.34
C GLU A 13 10.96 14.91 -12.16
N ASP A 14 10.84 15.49 -10.97
CA ASP A 14 10.73 14.77 -9.72
C ASP A 14 9.65 13.73 -10.00
N ARG A 15 10.11 12.51 -10.28
CA ARG A 15 9.31 11.30 -10.27
C ARG A 15 8.91 11.11 -8.81
N ARG A 16 8.05 12.01 -8.31
CA ARG A 16 7.22 11.82 -7.15
C ARG A 16 6.46 10.57 -7.51
N THR A 17 6.99 9.45 -7.02
CA THR A 17 6.30 8.18 -6.92
C THR A 17 4.97 8.53 -6.28
N LEU A 18 3.96 8.77 -7.13
CA LEU A 18 2.59 8.87 -6.70
C LEU A 18 2.39 7.59 -5.90
N PRO A 19 2.11 7.67 -4.59
CA PRO A 19 1.62 6.50 -3.89
C PRO A 19 0.47 6.03 -4.75
N THR A 20 0.57 4.83 -5.29
CA THR A 20 -0.50 4.15 -6.01
C THR A 20 -1.58 3.80 -4.99
N ASP A 21 -2.14 4.79 -4.32
CA ASP A 21 -3.30 4.63 -3.48
C ASP A 21 -4.50 4.78 -4.40
N ASP A 22 -4.71 3.72 -5.16
CA ASP A 22 -5.91 3.51 -5.96
C ASP A 22 -7.07 3.33 -4.96
N GLY A 23 -7.59 4.46 -4.45
CA GLY A 23 -8.94 4.79 -3.98
C GLY A 23 -9.76 3.79 -3.13
N ASP A 24 -9.15 2.73 -2.63
CA ASP A 24 -9.85 1.58 -2.06
C ASP A 24 -9.17 1.06 -0.77
N HIS A 25 -7.91 1.45 -0.53
CA HIS A 25 -7.27 1.30 0.79
C HIS A 25 -7.90 2.19 1.86
N GLU A 26 -8.58 3.27 1.45
CA GLU A 26 -9.27 4.18 2.38
C GLU A 26 -10.62 3.64 2.87
N ARG A 27 -11.13 2.54 2.28
CA ARG A 27 -12.48 2.03 2.54
C ARG A 27 -12.52 0.61 3.08
N PHE A 28 -11.47 -0.19 2.83
CA PHE A 28 -11.42 -1.58 3.28
C PHE A 28 -10.17 -1.90 4.08
N SER A 29 -10.36 -2.70 5.12
CA SER A 29 -9.27 -3.28 5.91
C SER A 29 -8.73 -4.53 5.24
N HIS A 30 -7.41 -4.62 5.15
CA HIS A 30 -6.72 -5.75 4.54
C HIS A 30 -6.00 -6.57 5.61
N TYR A 31 -6.03 -7.90 5.46
CA TYR A 31 -5.26 -8.78 6.33
C TYR A 31 -3.83 -8.94 5.82
N VAL A 32 -2.93 -9.03 6.79
CA VAL A 32 -1.49 -9.17 6.64
C VAL A 32 -1.00 -10.09 7.74
N GLU A 33 0.15 -10.71 7.51
CA GLU A 33 0.85 -11.43 8.57
C GLU A 33 1.10 -10.49 9.76
N LYS A 34 0.66 -10.92 10.94
CA LYS A 34 0.65 -10.09 12.17
C LYS A 34 2.02 -9.50 12.49
N ASP A 35 3.08 -10.28 12.25
CA ASP A 35 4.47 -9.88 12.49
C ASP A 35 4.88 -8.72 11.55
N LYS A 36 4.65 -8.90 10.24
CA LYS A 36 4.93 -7.89 9.21
C LYS A 36 4.11 -6.61 9.39
N LEU A 37 2.84 -6.73 9.77
CA LEU A 37 1.99 -5.58 10.03
C LEU A 37 2.53 -4.75 11.20
N THR A 38 2.96 -5.41 12.28
CA THR A 38 3.49 -4.74 13.47
C THR A 38 4.81 -4.03 13.15
N GLU A 39 5.72 -4.72 12.45
CA GLU A 39 6.98 -4.13 12.00
C GLU A 39 6.74 -2.90 11.12
N ALA A 40 5.82 -2.99 10.16
CA ALA A 40 5.52 -1.90 9.26
C ALA A 40 4.82 -0.70 9.91
N MET A 41 3.97 -0.94 10.91
CA MET A 41 3.40 0.14 11.72
C MET A 41 4.48 0.91 12.48
N VAL A 42 5.55 0.25 12.94
CA VAL A 42 6.65 0.88 13.66
C VAL A 42 7.64 1.57 12.70
N MET A 43 8.01 0.88 11.61
CA MET A 43 8.99 1.36 10.66
C MET A 43 8.42 2.34 9.63
N GLY A 44 7.10 2.39 9.47
CA GLY A 44 6.43 3.17 8.42
C GLY A 44 6.69 2.61 7.02
N THR A 45 6.95 1.30 6.91
CA THR A 45 7.25 0.64 5.63
C THR A 45 5.98 0.15 4.94
N PRO A 46 5.99 0.04 3.60
CA PRO A 46 4.88 -0.54 2.87
C PRO A 46 4.81 -2.06 3.10
N VAL A 47 3.60 -2.59 3.31
CA VAL A 47 3.30 -4.03 3.43
C VAL A 47 2.34 -4.50 2.37
N VAL A 48 2.40 -5.79 2.06
CA VAL A 48 1.58 -6.45 1.04
C VAL A 48 0.51 -7.30 1.71
N ALA A 49 -0.75 -7.12 1.30
CA ALA A 49 -1.93 -7.80 1.83
C ALA A 49 -2.00 -9.24 1.32
N LEU A 50 -2.83 -10.06 1.96
CA LEU A 50 -3.22 -11.36 1.40
C LEU A 50 -3.86 -11.24 0.01
N CYS A 51 -4.56 -10.13 -0.30
CA CYS A 51 -5.09 -9.85 -1.63
C CYS A 51 -4.07 -9.22 -2.60
N GLY A 52 -2.79 -9.12 -2.22
CA GLY A 52 -1.71 -8.58 -3.07
C GLY A 52 -1.58 -7.04 -3.05
N LYS A 53 -2.41 -6.34 -2.28
CA LYS A 53 -2.39 -4.87 -2.19
C LYS A 53 -1.24 -4.36 -1.33
N THR A 54 -0.50 -3.37 -1.81
CA THR A 54 0.61 -2.77 -1.05
C THR A 54 0.19 -1.43 -0.44
N TRP A 55 0.33 -1.25 0.88
CA TRP A 55 0.00 0.01 1.58
C TRP A 55 0.90 0.26 2.78
N VAL A 56 0.95 1.52 3.21
CA VAL A 56 1.60 1.90 4.47
C VAL A 56 0.53 2.03 5.55
N PRO A 57 0.58 1.23 6.63
CA PRO A 57 -0.43 1.26 7.68
C PRO A 57 -0.34 2.58 8.46
N SER A 58 -1.40 3.39 8.38
CA SER A 58 -1.45 4.73 8.99
C SER A 58 -2.79 5.06 9.70
N ARG A 59 -3.79 4.17 9.60
CA ARG A 59 -5.15 4.37 10.14
C ARG A 59 -5.62 3.14 10.90
N ASP A 60 -6.61 3.31 11.79
CA ASP A 60 -7.23 2.20 12.53
C ASP A 60 -8.03 1.28 11.60
N PRO A 61 -7.66 -0.02 11.45
CA PRO A 61 -8.38 -0.96 10.59
C PRO A 61 -9.76 -1.37 11.16
N GLU A 62 -10.02 -1.15 12.44
CA GLU A 62 -11.30 -1.51 13.07
C GLU A 62 -12.48 -0.64 12.61
N LYS A 63 -12.19 0.50 11.98
CA LYS A 63 -13.22 1.45 11.50
C LYS A 63 -13.72 1.14 10.09
N TYR A 64 -13.14 0.15 9.42
CA TYR A 64 -13.41 -0.15 8.02
C TYR A 64 -13.82 -1.61 7.84
N PRO A 65 -14.77 -1.90 6.92
CA PRO A 65 -15.10 -3.28 6.56
C PRO A 65 -13.87 -4.00 6.00
N VAL A 66 -13.73 -5.30 6.29
CA VAL A 66 -12.63 -6.10 5.75
C VAL A 66 -12.85 -6.39 4.26
N CYS A 67 -11.77 -6.34 3.48
CA CYS A 67 -11.76 -6.73 2.07
C CYS A 67 -12.27 -8.18 1.91
N PRO A 68 -13.23 -8.45 0.99
CA PRO A 68 -13.81 -9.78 0.83
C PRO A 68 -12.78 -10.85 0.47
N GLU A 69 -11.76 -10.52 -0.33
CA GLU A 69 -10.68 -11.46 -0.66
C GLU A 69 -9.80 -11.78 0.54
N CYS A 70 -9.44 -10.77 1.34
CA CYS A 70 -8.69 -10.99 2.57
C CYS A 70 -9.49 -11.86 3.55
N LYS A 71 -10.80 -11.61 3.65
CA LYS A 71 -11.71 -12.40 4.49
C LYS A 71 -11.75 -13.86 4.03
N ASP A 72 -11.92 -14.11 2.74
CA ASP A 72 -11.94 -15.48 2.20
C ASP A 72 -10.60 -16.20 2.43
N ALA A 73 -9.48 -15.56 2.11
CA ALA A 73 -8.14 -16.11 2.36
C ALA A 73 -7.90 -16.45 3.84
N TRP A 74 -8.37 -15.57 4.75
CA TRP A 74 -8.28 -15.80 6.19
C TRP A 74 -9.12 -17.00 6.65
N GLU A 75 -10.36 -17.11 6.16
CA GLU A 75 -11.24 -18.23 6.49
C GLU A 75 -10.68 -19.56 5.96
N ASN A 76 -10.02 -19.56 4.79
CA ASN A 76 -9.34 -20.75 4.27
C ASN A 76 -8.11 -21.11 5.11
N LEU A 77 -7.28 -20.13 5.50
CA LEU A 77 -6.09 -20.37 6.33
C LEU A 77 -6.45 -20.95 7.70
N ARG A 78 -7.54 -20.48 8.33
CA ARG A 78 -7.98 -21.01 9.63
C ARG A 78 -8.50 -22.44 9.56
N LYS A 79 -9.07 -22.85 8.43
CA LYS A 79 -9.57 -24.22 8.24
C LYS A 79 -8.45 -25.24 8.06
N ASP A 80 -7.31 -24.82 7.50
CA ASP A 80 -6.15 -25.70 7.27
C ASP A 80 -5.38 -26.00 8.58
N ASP A 81 -5.41 -25.07 9.56
CA ASP A 81 -4.76 -25.24 10.87
C ASP A 81 -5.54 -26.16 11.85
N GLU A 82 -6.78 -26.54 11.52
CA GLU A 82 -7.65 -27.41 12.33
C GLU A 82 -7.63 -28.90 11.90
N GLU A 83 -6.73 -29.33 10.99
CA GLU A 83 -6.54 -30.75 10.59
C GLU A 83 -5.32 -31.43 11.24
#